data_AF-A0A8H3WAY6-F1
#
_entry.id   AF-A0A8H3WAY6-F1
#
_cell.length_a   1.000
_cell.length_b   1.000
_cell.length_c   1.000
_cell.angle_alpha   90.00
_cell.angle_beta   90.00
_cell.angle_gamma   90.00
#
_symmetry.space_group_name_H-M   'P 1'
#
loop_
_entity.id
_entity.type
_entity.pdbx_description
1 polymer ?
#
loop_
_entity_poly.entity_id
_entity_poly.type
_entity_poly.pdbx_seq_one_letter_code
_entity_poly.pdbx_strand_id
1 'polypeptide(L)'
;MATINISGIAIPRLCFGVGTLMKWAPGHTHPLPTDSSVEIQQAIDAGFRHFNTGDIYTNNDSFAKVLRRSNLKRSEIFLSLKINTYASLGCRGRDHMIQAVKREVERFGILEGYVDILQLHFPPRGYAGNMTNREAWRVLEDLKDQGIARIVGVSNWTLPDYHGIFNASDLKHPPQLNEYEFNPFLLSDPKFRQLREFEVKHNVVAMNYGILTAINGRLASQDKTALSKKLEEQSKQTKLSTADLLLSWAYYRLGGILVTSTSKADRARKTFELLPAKDAPVNDQIYEEIEKAAALDGPEGKVFYGHPHMEKARQEHAKIDMSYLVLFGSLALLAISWLLSHIHSCLSLPGAYGPALAEWTDAWYIWKIWQGKYEAYDIEAHRDGSRKIVRIGPRMYSIDDPAMARVIYGISSPLPKSKWYDAWGDPRIPNHNLFSARDRAVHGLMRRKVASMYSMSTIKSYEPYVDSCVALLLKRFDEFAESGETFDLQQWMQCYAFDVIGEITFGRRVGFLESGG
;
A
#
# COMPACT_ATOMS: atom_id res chain seq x y z
N MET A 1 46.81 0.13 -13.39
CA MET A 1 45.48 -0.45 -13.72
C MET A 1 45.03 0.14 -15.03
N ALA A 2 44.62 -0.67 -16.01
CA ALA A 2 44.18 -0.11 -17.29
C ALA A 2 42.89 0.71 -17.09
N THR A 3 42.85 1.88 -17.70
CA THR A 3 41.72 2.80 -17.63
C THR A 3 41.09 2.98 -18.99
N ILE A 4 39.78 3.26 -19.01
CA ILE A 4 39.08 3.78 -20.18
C ILE A 4 38.77 5.26 -19.95
N ASN A 5 38.89 6.08 -20.99
CA ASN A 5 38.59 7.50 -20.90
C ASN A 5 37.14 7.76 -21.32
N ILE A 6 36.33 8.34 -20.44
CA ILE A 6 35.01 8.86 -20.77
C ILE A 6 34.99 10.34 -20.45
N SER A 7 34.87 11.19 -21.48
CA SER A 7 34.81 12.64 -21.35
C SER A 7 35.92 13.26 -20.48
N GLY A 8 37.16 12.78 -20.67
CA GLY A 8 38.34 13.28 -19.95
C GLY A 8 38.57 12.62 -18.57
N ILE A 9 37.72 11.67 -18.17
CA ILE A 9 37.82 10.97 -16.90
C ILE A 9 38.38 9.57 -17.13
N ALA A 10 39.51 9.27 -16.50
CA ALA A 10 40.10 7.94 -16.50
C ALA A 10 39.36 7.02 -15.51
N ILE A 11 38.74 5.96 -16.02
CA ILE A 11 37.93 5.01 -15.27
C ILE A 11 38.62 3.67 -15.18
N PRO A 12 38.79 3.06 -14.00
CA PRO A 12 39.30 1.70 -13.90
C PRO A 12 38.38 0.72 -14.61
N ARG A 13 38.93 -0.07 -15.54
CA ARG A 13 38.15 -1.00 -16.36
C ARG A 13 37.65 -2.22 -15.58
N LEU A 14 38.34 -2.61 -14.52
CA LEU A 14 37.90 -3.72 -13.66
C LEU A 14 37.08 -3.17 -12.49
N CYS A 15 35.83 -3.59 -12.41
CA CYS A 15 34.83 -3.12 -11.45
C CYS A 15 34.32 -4.27 -10.58
N PHE A 16 34.21 -4.02 -9.26
CA PHE A 16 33.60 -4.94 -8.32
C PHE A 16 32.09 -4.68 -8.22
N GLY A 17 31.27 -5.63 -8.66
CA GLY A 17 29.81 -5.56 -8.63
C GLY A 17 29.23 -6.03 -7.32
N VAL A 18 28.36 -5.22 -6.71
CA VAL A 18 27.78 -5.51 -5.39
C VAL A 18 26.39 -6.18 -5.48
N GLY A 19 25.71 -6.07 -6.63
CA GLY A 19 24.35 -6.60 -6.82
C GLY A 19 24.24 -8.13 -6.83
N THR A 20 25.27 -8.84 -7.29
CA THR A 20 25.32 -10.31 -7.31
C THR A 20 25.55 -10.93 -5.94
N LEU A 21 25.98 -10.13 -4.95
CA LEU A 21 26.12 -10.57 -3.56
C LEU A 21 24.78 -10.60 -2.82
N MET A 22 23.74 -9.97 -3.36
CA MET A 22 22.41 -9.95 -2.75
C MET A 22 21.77 -11.34 -2.75
N LYS A 23 21.05 -11.64 -1.67
CA LYS A 23 20.24 -12.85 -1.56
C LYS A 23 18.82 -12.58 -2.02
N TRP A 24 18.31 -13.47 -2.86
CA TRP A 24 16.92 -13.48 -3.31
C TRP A 24 16.18 -14.61 -2.63
N ALA A 25 15.00 -14.33 -2.06
CA ALA A 25 14.10 -15.37 -1.60
C ALA A 25 13.22 -15.86 -2.76
N PRO A 26 12.94 -17.17 -2.87
CA PRO A 26 11.99 -17.67 -3.87
C PRO A 26 10.65 -16.93 -3.79
N GLY A 27 10.11 -16.51 -4.93
CA GLY A 27 8.80 -15.84 -5.02
C GLY A 27 8.73 -14.39 -4.55
N HIS A 28 9.84 -13.77 -4.12
CA HIS A 28 9.84 -12.36 -3.71
C HIS A 28 10.07 -11.43 -4.91
N THR A 29 9.39 -10.29 -4.90
CA THR A 29 9.60 -9.18 -5.88
C THR A 29 10.80 -8.31 -5.53
N HIS A 30 11.35 -8.44 -4.31
CA HIS A 30 12.48 -7.65 -3.80
C HIS A 30 13.55 -8.56 -3.14
N PRO A 31 14.84 -8.18 -3.21
CA PRO A 31 15.91 -8.91 -2.53
C PRO A 31 15.80 -8.79 -1.00
N LEU A 32 16.39 -9.74 -0.26
CA LEU A 32 16.45 -9.70 1.20
C LEU A 32 17.57 -8.76 1.68
N PRO A 33 17.45 -8.10 2.86
CA PRO A 33 18.58 -7.45 3.52
C PRO A 33 19.80 -8.37 3.55
N THR A 34 20.92 -7.90 2.99
CA THR A 34 22.11 -8.73 2.82
C THR A 34 23.33 -7.96 3.33
N ASP A 35 24.12 -8.58 4.21
CA ASP A 35 25.43 -8.04 4.58
C ASP A 35 26.48 -8.53 3.58
N SER A 36 27.24 -7.60 3.01
CA SER A 36 28.34 -7.85 2.08
C SER A 36 29.68 -7.30 2.59
N SER A 37 29.77 -6.97 3.89
CA SER A 37 30.94 -6.30 4.46
C SER A 37 32.25 -7.07 4.27
N VAL A 38 32.17 -8.40 4.32
CA VAL A 38 33.33 -9.29 4.16
C VAL A 38 33.85 -9.23 2.73
N GLU A 39 32.96 -9.38 1.75
CA GLU A 39 33.29 -9.37 0.32
C GLU A 39 33.80 -8.02 -0.16
N ILE A 40 33.20 -6.91 0.32
CA ILE A 40 33.68 -5.57 0.02
C ILE A 40 35.09 -5.36 0.60
N GLN A 41 35.33 -5.77 1.86
CA GLN A 41 36.66 -5.64 2.45
C GLN A 41 37.70 -6.43 1.66
N GLN A 42 37.37 -7.67 1.29
CA GLN A 42 38.22 -8.51 0.45
C GLN A 42 38.54 -7.86 -0.90
N ALA A 43 37.57 -7.19 -1.53
CA ALA A 43 37.78 -6.47 -2.78
C ALA A 43 38.71 -5.27 -2.59
N ILE A 44 38.53 -4.48 -1.52
CA ILE A 44 39.42 -3.36 -1.18
C ILE A 44 40.84 -3.84 -0.96
N ASP A 45 41.01 -4.90 -0.16
CA ASP A 45 42.30 -5.50 0.18
C ASP A 45 42.99 -6.12 -1.05
N ALA A 46 42.21 -6.66 -1.99
CA ALA A 46 42.71 -7.15 -3.27
C ALA A 46 43.18 -6.02 -4.22
N GLY A 47 42.74 -4.77 -3.99
CA GLY A 47 43.14 -3.61 -4.78
C GLY A 47 42.02 -2.98 -5.61
N PHE A 48 40.79 -3.49 -5.56
CA PHE A 48 39.67 -2.89 -6.29
C PHE A 48 39.41 -1.46 -5.80
N ARG A 49 39.17 -0.58 -6.77
CA ARG A 49 38.86 0.84 -6.56
C ARG A 49 37.59 1.29 -7.28
N HIS A 50 37.16 0.55 -8.29
CA HIS A 50 35.88 0.77 -8.95
C HIS A 50 34.83 -0.19 -8.41
N PHE A 51 33.78 0.36 -7.81
CA PHE A 51 32.65 -0.38 -7.25
C PHE A 51 31.35 0.00 -7.96
N ASN A 52 30.44 -0.96 -8.09
CA ASN A 52 29.18 -0.77 -8.79
C ASN A 52 28.00 -1.28 -7.96
N THR A 53 27.06 -0.38 -7.69
CA THR A 53 25.89 -0.60 -6.84
C THR A 53 24.61 -0.01 -7.45
N GLY A 54 23.48 -0.18 -6.76
CA GLY A 54 22.18 0.37 -7.14
C GLY A 54 21.34 0.72 -5.92
N ASP A 55 20.44 1.68 -6.04
CA ASP A 55 19.53 2.13 -4.96
C ASP A 55 18.58 1.04 -4.45
N ILE A 56 18.21 0.09 -5.32
CA ILE A 56 17.40 -1.08 -4.95
C ILE A 56 18.21 -2.20 -4.29
N TYR A 57 19.54 -2.07 -4.20
CA TYR A 57 20.37 -3.11 -3.62
C TYR A 57 20.29 -3.08 -2.10
N THR A 58 20.10 -4.26 -1.50
CA THR A 58 19.81 -4.42 -0.07
C THR A 58 21.05 -4.58 0.80
N ASN A 59 22.22 -4.29 0.23
CA ASN A 59 23.52 -4.38 0.89
C ASN A 59 24.28 -3.04 0.93
N ASN A 60 23.70 -1.93 0.45
CA ASN A 60 24.34 -0.62 0.46
C ASN A 60 24.73 -0.13 1.86
N ASP A 61 23.97 -0.48 2.90
CA ASP A 61 24.32 -0.13 4.28
C ASP A 61 25.62 -0.81 4.75
N SER A 62 25.78 -2.10 4.44
CA SER A 62 27.00 -2.83 4.74
C SER A 62 28.18 -2.28 3.95
N PHE A 63 27.97 -2.00 2.66
CA PHE A 63 28.99 -1.44 1.79
C PHE A 63 29.45 -0.06 2.26
N ALA A 64 28.53 0.85 2.59
CA ALA A 64 28.84 2.16 3.13
C ALA A 64 29.63 2.11 4.43
N LYS A 65 29.27 1.20 5.35
CA LYS A 65 30.02 0.99 6.60
C LYS A 65 31.47 0.60 6.33
N VAL A 66 31.71 -0.31 5.37
CA VAL A 66 33.06 -0.73 5.00
C VAL A 66 33.86 0.41 4.37
N LEU A 67 33.25 1.19 3.49
CA LEU A 67 33.91 2.33 2.89
C LEU A 67 34.28 3.41 3.92
N ARG A 68 33.39 3.74 4.86
CA ARG A 68 33.67 4.74 5.91
C ARG A 68 34.78 4.33 6.87
N ARG A 69 34.90 3.02 7.17
CA ARG A 69 36.00 2.49 8.00
C ARG A 69 37.27 2.23 7.19
N SER A 70 37.20 2.27 5.86
CA SER A 70 38.38 2.12 5.03
C SER A 70 39.22 3.39 5.13
N ASN A 71 40.54 3.25 5.06
CA ASN A 71 41.46 4.39 4.99
C ASN A 71 41.59 4.97 3.57
N LEU A 72 40.67 4.62 2.66
CA LEU A 72 40.70 5.09 1.28
C LEU A 72 40.20 6.53 1.20
N LYS A 73 40.91 7.35 0.45
CA LYS A 73 40.45 8.71 0.11
C LYS A 73 39.35 8.63 -0.95
N ARG A 74 38.47 9.64 -0.99
CA ARG A 74 37.45 9.75 -2.05
C ARG A 74 38.03 9.66 -3.46
N SER A 75 39.20 10.28 -3.67
CA SER A 75 39.93 10.27 -4.95
C SER A 75 40.41 8.89 -5.40
N GLU A 76 40.50 7.93 -4.48
CA GLU A 76 40.88 6.55 -4.78
C GLU A 76 39.68 5.69 -5.18
N ILE A 77 38.45 6.15 -4.92
CA ILE A 77 37.24 5.37 -5.15
C ILE A 77 36.57 5.86 -6.41
N PHE A 78 36.15 4.91 -7.25
CA PHE A 78 35.29 5.15 -8.39
C PHE A 78 33.96 4.44 -8.15
N LEU A 79 32.88 5.19 -7.93
CA LEU A 79 31.58 4.60 -7.60
C LEU A 79 30.56 4.76 -8.74
N SER A 80 30.06 3.63 -9.22
CA SER A 80 28.92 3.53 -10.11
C SER A 80 27.64 3.27 -9.31
N LEU A 81 26.63 4.12 -9.47
CA LEU A 81 25.32 4.00 -8.84
C LEU A 81 24.22 3.91 -9.90
N LYS A 82 23.39 2.87 -9.83
CA LYS A 82 22.17 2.74 -10.63
C LYS A 82 20.96 3.21 -9.82
N ILE A 83 20.03 3.90 -10.48
CA ILE A 83 18.77 4.31 -9.84
C ILE A 83 17.54 3.68 -10.48
N ASN A 84 16.55 3.37 -9.65
CA ASN A 84 15.29 2.79 -10.05
C ASN A 84 14.38 3.82 -10.73
N THR A 85 13.74 3.38 -11.80
CA THR A 85 12.82 4.18 -12.61
C THR A 85 11.41 3.62 -12.63
N TYR A 86 11.15 2.48 -11.97
CA TYR A 86 9.87 1.78 -11.99
C TYR A 86 9.02 2.09 -10.76
N ALA A 87 7.76 2.44 -11.00
CA ALA A 87 6.76 2.73 -9.99
C ALA A 87 6.44 1.52 -9.10
N SER A 88 6.39 0.32 -9.66
CA SER A 88 6.22 -0.95 -8.92
C SER A 88 7.34 -1.23 -7.92
N LEU A 89 8.50 -0.59 -8.10
CA LEU A 89 9.64 -0.65 -7.17
C LEU A 89 9.77 0.64 -6.33
N GLY A 90 8.70 1.42 -6.23
CA GLY A 90 8.61 2.60 -5.37
C GLY A 90 9.05 3.92 -6.00
N CYS A 91 9.40 3.97 -7.30
CA CYS A 91 9.75 5.23 -7.95
C CYS A 91 8.52 6.11 -8.19
N ARG A 92 8.47 7.30 -7.58
CA ARG A 92 7.34 8.24 -7.69
C ARG A 92 7.65 9.43 -8.61
N GLY A 93 8.38 9.17 -9.70
CA GLY A 93 8.76 10.18 -10.67
C GLY A 93 10.03 10.97 -10.30
N ARG A 94 10.19 12.14 -10.92
CA ARG A 94 11.41 12.94 -10.94
C ARG A 94 11.96 13.28 -9.55
N ASP A 95 11.14 13.87 -8.68
CA ASP A 95 11.60 14.33 -7.36
C ASP A 95 12.06 13.14 -6.50
N HIS A 96 11.37 12.01 -6.61
CA HIS A 96 11.77 10.79 -5.92
C HIS A 96 13.12 10.26 -6.41
N MET A 97 13.40 10.28 -7.73
CA MET A 97 14.71 9.91 -8.27
C MET A 97 15.82 10.83 -7.74
N ILE A 98 15.61 12.15 -7.75
CA ILE A 98 16.59 13.13 -7.24
C ILE A 98 16.88 12.86 -5.77
N GLN A 99 15.84 12.66 -4.95
CA GLN A 99 15.99 12.34 -3.54
C GLN A 99 16.68 10.99 -3.33
N ALA A 100 16.39 9.97 -4.13
CA ALA A 100 17.04 8.67 -4.05
C ALA A 100 18.56 8.77 -4.29
N VAL A 101 18.98 9.51 -5.32
CA VAL A 101 20.40 9.76 -5.58
C VAL A 101 21.05 10.48 -4.40
N LYS A 102 20.45 11.57 -3.91
CA LYS A 102 21.00 12.34 -2.77
C LYS A 102 21.12 11.48 -1.52
N ARG A 103 20.12 10.66 -1.21
CA ARG A 103 20.15 9.72 -0.07
C ARG A 103 21.27 8.70 -0.21
N GLU A 104 21.48 8.13 -1.39
CA GLU A 104 22.57 7.16 -1.59
C GLU A 104 23.94 7.83 -1.48
N VAL A 105 24.12 9.02 -2.06
CA VAL A 105 25.36 9.81 -1.90
C VAL A 105 25.67 10.07 -0.42
N GLU A 106 24.67 10.49 0.34
CA GLU A 106 24.78 10.72 1.79
C GLU A 106 25.02 9.41 2.56
N ARG A 107 24.37 8.32 2.16
CA ARG A 107 24.54 6.99 2.78
C ARG A 107 25.99 6.55 2.77
N PHE A 108 26.75 6.79 1.71
CA PHE A 108 28.16 6.42 1.72
C PHE A 108 29.01 7.33 2.61
N GLY A 109 28.63 8.60 2.80
CA GLY A 109 29.23 9.54 3.74
C GLY A 109 30.65 10.01 3.39
N ILE A 110 31.38 9.27 2.55
CA ILE A 110 32.73 9.62 2.07
C ILE A 110 32.75 10.17 0.65
N LEU A 111 31.59 10.26 0.00
CA LEU A 111 31.49 10.55 -1.43
C LEU A 111 31.67 12.02 -1.80
N GLU A 112 31.89 12.90 -0.82
CA GLU A 112 32.05 14.36 -1.02
C GLU A 112 30.93 14.97 -1.88
N GLY A 113 29.71 14.43 -1.77
CA GLY A 113 28.52 14.94 -2.46
C GLY A 113 28.30 14.43 -3.90
N TYR A 114 29.13 13.53 -4.43
CA TYR A 114 28.98 13.06 -5.82
C TYR A 114 29.30 11.57 -6.04
N VAL A 115 28.67 10.96 -7.07
CA VAL A 115 29.05 9.65 -7.63
C VAL A 115 29.82 9.83 -8.94
N ASP A 116 30.70 8.88 -9.26
CA ASP A 116 31.49 8.96 -10.49
C ASP A 116 30.67 8.61 -11.72
N ILE A 117 29.85 7.55 -11.63
CA ILE A 117 28.90 7.14 -12.67
C ILE A 117 27.49 7.06 -12.06
N LEU A 118 26.53 7.75 -12.67
CA LEU A 118 25.11 7.62 -12.36
C LEU A 118 24.36 7.01 -13.55
N GLN A 119 23.58 5.95 -13.31
CA GLN A 119 22.90 5.21 -14.38
C GLN A 119 21.41 5.04 -14.13
N LEU A 120 20.60 5.09 -15.20
CA LEU A 120 19.25 4.55 -15.16
C LEU A 120 19.32 3.03 -15.12
N HIS A 121 18.85 2.39 -14.04
CA HIS A 121 19.00 0.94 -13.86
C HIS A 121 18.26 0.15 -14.95
N PHE A 122 17.10 0.62 -15.39
CA PHE A 122 16.34 0.03 -16.50
C PHE A 122 15.61 1.14 -17.27
N PRO A 123 15.28 0.93 -18.56
CA PRO A 123 14.52 1.91 -19.34
C PRO A 123 13.05 1.93 -18.84
N PRO A 124 12.51 3.07 -18.36
CA PRO A 124 11.14 3.13 -17.84
C PRO A 124 10.05 3.02 -18.91
N ARG A 125 10.39 3.33 -20.17
CA ARG A 125 9.57 3.17 -21.39
C ARG A 125 8.20 3.84 -21.39
N GLY A 126 7.87 4.64 -20.38
CA GLY A 126 6.56 5.30 -20.27
C GLY A 126 5.39 4.35 -20.07
N TYR A 127 5.61 3.16 -19.47
CA TYR A 127 4.49 2.32 -19.02
C TYR A 127 3.63 3.04 -17.96
N ALA A 128 2.39 2.60 -17.75
CA ALA A 128 1.47 3.23 -16.81
C ALA A 128 2.13 3.45 -15.42
N GLY A 129 2.20 4.72 -14.99
CA GLY A 129 2.83 5.14 -13.73
C GLY A 129 4.34 5.39 -13.79
N ASN A 130 5.03 5.01 -14.87
CA ASN A 130 6.45 5.26 -15.08
C ASN A 130 6.68 6.52 -15.93
N MET A 131 7.84 7.15 -15.74
CA MET A 131 8.32 8.22 -16.62
C MET A 131 8.65 7.67 -18.02
N THR A 132 8.64 8.55 -19.02
CA THR A 132 9.27 8.23 -20.32
C THR A 132 10.79 8.12 -20.19
N ASN A 133 11.44 7.46 -21.14
CA ASN A 133 12.90 7.40 -21.20
C ASN A 133 13.53 8.81 -21.20
N ARG A 134 12.97 9.75 -21.96
CA ARG A 134 13.47 11.14 -22.04
C ARG A 134 13.32 11.89 -20.73
N GLU A 135 12.17 11.79 -20.08
CA GLU A 135 11.94 12.46 -18.78
C GLU A 135 12.91 11.94 -17.71
N ALA A 136 13.14 10.62 -17.65
CA ALA A 136 14.09 10.05 -16.71
C ALA A 136 15.53 10.47 -17.04
N TRP A 137 15.87 10.58 -18.33
CA TRP A 137 17.18 11.07 -18.77
C TRP A 137 17.44 12.53 -18.37
N ARG A 138 16.43 13.41 -18.47
CA ARG A 138 16.55 14.82 -18.02
C ARG A 138 16.97 14.91 -16.55
N VAL A 139 16.53 13.97 -15.71
CA VAL A 139 16.95 13.92 -14.30
C VAL A 139 18.46 13.70 -14.17
N LEU A 140 19.04 12.80 -14.96
CA LEU A 140 20.48 12.54 -14.97
C LEU A 140 21.26 13.73 -15.51
N GLU A 141 20.78 14.37 -16.58
CA GLU A 141 21.37 15.60 -17.13
C GLU A 141 21.43 16.70 -16.07
N ASP A 142 20.33 16.94 -15.35
CA ASP A 142 20.28 17.97 -14.32
C ASP A 142 21.16 17.64 -13.10
N LEU A 143 21.28 16.37 -12.72
CA LEU A 143 22.17 15.93 -11.65
C LEU A 143 23.65 16.04 -12.04
N LYS A 144 23.96 15.85 -13.32
CA LYS A 144 25.30 16.09 -13.88
C LYS A 144 25.63 17.58 -13.91
N ASP A 145 24.69 18.42 -14.36
CA ASP A 145 24.82 19.89 -14.35
C ASP A 145 25.05 20.42 -12.92
N GLN A 146 24.45 19.78 -11.91
CA GLN A 146 24.65 20.07 -10.48
C GLN A 146 25.96 19.51 -9.89
N GLY A 147 26.75 18.75 -10.66
CA GLY A 147 27.98 18.12 -10.18
C GLY A 147 27.79 16.90 -9.27
N ILE A 148 26.56 16.40 -9.10
CA ILE A 148 26.26 15.21 -8.28
C ILE A 148 26.71 13.92 -9.00
N ALA A 149 26.78 13.95 -10.33
CA ALA A 149 27.32 12.85 -11.14
C ALA A 149 28.36 13.38 -12.11
N ARG A 150 29.51 12.70 -12.22
CA ARG A 150 30.55 13.07 -13.21
C ARG A 150 30.23 12.50 -14.59
N ILE A 151 29.77 11.25 -14.63
CA ILE A 151 29.38 10.53 -15.84
C ILE A 151 27.94 10.07 -15.69
N VAL A 152 27.16 10.18 -16.77
CA VAL A 152 25.78 9.68 -16.82
C VAL A 152 25.67 8.58 -17.88
N GLY A 153 24.96 7.52 -17.51
CA GLY A 153 24.81 6.34 -18.35
C GLY A 153 23.46 5.68 -18.19
N VAL A 154 23.29 4.59 -18.92
CA VAL A 154 22.12 3.73 -18.83
C VAL A 154 22.56 2.33 -18.46
N SER A 155 21.65 1.52 -17.95
CA SER A 155 21.87 0.10 -17.74
C SER A 155 20.69 -0.64 -18.30
N ASN A 156 20.96 -1.74 -18.99
CA ASN A 156 19.95 -2.64 -19.50
C ASN A 156 19.13 -2.08 -20.68
N TRP A 157 19.71 -1.15 -21.45
CA TRP A 157 19.06 -0.50 -22.59
C TRP A 157 19.33 -1.21 -23.91
N THR A 158 18.31 -1.25 -24.77
CA THR A 158 18.37 -1.79 -26.13
C THR A 158 18.38 -0.67 -27.17
N LEU A 159 18.68 -1.00 -28.43
CA LEU A 159 18.72 0.00 -29.51
C LEU A 159 17.44 0.86 -29.60
N PRO A 160 16.21 0.29 -29.51
CA PRO A 160 14.99 1.09 -29.49
C PRO A 160 14.89 2.10 -28.34
N ASP A 161 15.46 1.78 -27.18
CA ASP A 161 15.38 2.65 -26.00
C ASP A 161 16.15 3.97 -26.22
N TYR A 162 17.19 3.96 -27.07
CA TYR A 162 18.00 5.13 -27.41
C TYR A 162 17.33 6.13 -28.34
N HIS A 163 16.41 5.70 -29.21
CA HIS A 163 15.84 6.57 -30.25
C HIS A 163 15.19 7.82 -29.66
N GLY A 164 14.47 7.69 -28.54
CA GLY A 164 13.83 8.83 -27.87
C GLY A 164 14.82 9.80 -27.20
N ILE A 165 16.06 9.38 -26.94
CA ILE A 165 17.10 10.22 -26.34
C ILE A 165 17.89 10.93 -27.42
N PHE A 166 18.47 10.19 -28.37
CA PHE A 166 19.36 10.78 -29.38
C PHE A 166 18.62 11.63 -30.43
N ASN A 167 17.32 11.46 -30.60
CA ASN A 167 16.51 12.32 -31.47
C ASN A 167 15.96 13.57 -30.75
N ALA A 168 16.21 13.73 -29.44
CA ALA A 168 15.71 14.86 -28.69
C ALA A 168 16.50 16.13 -29.04
N SER A 169 15.81 17.18 -29.49
CA SER A 169 16.43 18.47 -29.83
C SER A 169 17.04 19.20 -28.64
N ASP A 170 16.64 18.82 -27.42
CA ASP A 170 17.09 19.41 -26.15
C ASP A 170 18.11 18.52 -25.40
N LEU A 171 18.71 17.54 -26.05
CA LEU A 171 19.73 16.68 -25.45
C LEU A 171 20.99 17.50 -25.11
N LYS A 172 21.32 17.59 -23.83
CA LYS A 172 22.52 18.29 -23.32
C LYS A 172 23.69 17.32 -23.18
N HIS A 173 23.46 16.18 -22.54
CA HIS A 173 24.49 15.17 -22.27
C HIS A 173 24.03 13.83 -22.87
N PRO A 174 24.66 13.34 -23.96
CA PRO A 174 24.34 12.02 -24.50
C PRO A 174 24.73 10.92 -23.50
N PRO A 175 24.05 9.76 -23.48
CA PRO A 175 24.46 8.61 -22.70
C PRO A 175 25.92 8.25 -22.97
N GLN A 176 26.73 8.13 -21.91
CA GLN A 176 28.18 7.94 -22.05
C GLN A 176 28.60 6.47 -21.88
N LEU A 177 27.73 5.65 -21.28
CA LEU A 177 27.93 4.22 -21.11
C LEU A 177 26.60 3.48 -21.03
N ASN A 178 26.64 2.19 -21.33
CA ASN A 178 25.56 1.25 -21.14
C ASN A 178 26.05 0.03 -20.37
N GLU A 179 25.53 -0.19 -19.18
CA GLU A 179 25.82 -1.39 -18.40
C GLU A 179 24.83 -2.51 -18.69
N TYR A 180 25.31 -3.64 -19.22
CA TYR A 180 24.44 -4.79 -19.47
C TYR A 180 25.02 -6.18 -19.28
N GLU A 181 24.12 -7.17 -19.12
CA GLU A 181 24.49 -8.59 -19.06
C GLU A 181 25.14 -8.99 -20.38
N PHE A 182 26.31 -9.61 -20.32
CA PHE A 182 26.97 -10.10 -21.51
C PHE A 182 27.69 -11.42 -21.26
N ASN A 183 27.77 -12.25 -22.28
CA ASN A 183 28.51 -13.51 -22.29
C ASN A 183 28.88 -13.85 -23.76
N PRO A 184 29.81 -14.79 -24.02
CA PRO A 184 30.28 -15.07 -25.38
C PRO A 184 29.19 -15.47 -26.38
N PHE A 185 28.11 -16.11 -25.94
CA PHE A 185 27.02 -16.56 -26.82
C PHE A 185 26.36 -15.38 -27.54
N LEU A 186 26.37 -14.20 -26.92
CA LEU A 186 25.73 -12.99 -27.45
C LEU A 186 26.57 -12.27 -28.52
N LEU A 187 27.81 -12.68 -28.77
CA LEU A 187 28.61 -12.12 -29.87
C LEU A 187 27.99 -12.40 -31.25
N SER A 188 27.25 -13.51 -31.37
CA SER A 188 26.55 -13.88 -32.60
C SER A 188 25.13 -13.32 -32.68
N ASP A 189 24.61 -12.68 -31.62
CA ASP A 189 23.27 -12.08 -31.62
C ASP A 189 23.21 -10.83 -32.53
N PRO A 190 22.39 -10.83 -33.60
CA PRO A 190 22.26 -9.68 -34.49
C PRO A 190 21.78 -8.41 -33.77
N LYS A 191 20.90 -8.53 -32.76
CA LYS A 191 20.39 -7.38 -31.99
C LYS A 191 21.50 -6.74 -31.19
N PHE A 192 22.37 -7.55 -30.61
CA PHE A 192 23.53 -7.06 -29.88
C PHE A 192 24.54 -6.37 -30.80
N ARG A 193 24.82 -6.95 -31.97
CA ARG A 193 25.71 -6.31 -32.96
C ARG A 193 25.22 -4.92 -33.37
N GLN A 194 23.93 -4.79 -33.68
CA GLN A 194 23.32 -3.50 -34.01
C GLN A 194 23.41 -2.50 -32.86
N LEU A 195 23.17 -2.95 -31.62
CA LEU A 195 23.35 -2.13 -30.43
C LEU A 195 24.80 -1.64 -30.29
N ARG A 196 25.78 -2.53 -30.44
CA ARG A 196 27.21 -2.19 -30.34
C ARG A 196 27.67 -1.24 -31.43
N GLU A 197 27.24 -1.45 -32.67
CA GLU A 197 27.54 -0.53 -33.77
C GLU A 197 27.01 0.88 -33.47
N PHE A 198 25.78 0.97 -32.97
CA PHE A 198 25.20 2.24 -32.53
C PHE A 198 25.98 2.87 -31.38
N GLU A 199 26.32 2.10 -30.34
CA GLU A 199 27.05 2.57 -29.18
C GLU A 199 28.46 3.07 -29.53
N VAL A 200 29.20 2.32 -30.36
CA VAL A 200 30.52 2.74 -30.86
C VAL A 200 30.41 4.05 -31.65
N LYS A 201 29.42 4.15 -32.56
CA LYS A 201 29.19 5.38 -33.35
C LYS A 201 28.92 6.61 -32.47
N HIS A 202 28.27 6.43 -31.32
CA HIS A 202 27.90 7.51 -30.41
C HIS A 202 28.82 7.63 -29.19
N ASN A 203 29.98 6.96 -29.19
CA ASN A 203 30.95 6.96 -28.08
C ASN A 203 30.36 6.50 -26.73
N VAL A 204 29.43 5.55 -26.76
CA VAL A 204 28.86 4.91 -25.57
C VAL A 204 29.72 3.71 -25.17
N VAL A 205 30.33 3.77 -23.99
CA VAL A 205 31.18 2.69 -23.48
C VAL A 205 30.35 1.51 -22.98
N ALA A 206 30.74 0.29 -23.37
CA ALA A 206 30.18 -0.92 -22.78
C ALA A 206 30.67 -1.11 -21.35
N MET A 207 29.75 -1.42 -20.46
CA MET A 207 30.03 -1.97 -19.14
C MET A 207 29.32 -3.31 -19.01
N ASN A 208 30.04 -4.40 -18.74
CA ASN A 208 29.50 -5.75 -18.86
C ASN A 208 29.49 -6.47 -17.53
N TYR A 209 28.30 -6.91 -17.10
CA TYR A 209 28.15 -7.84 -15.98
C TYR A 209 27.74 -9.22 -16.48
N GLY A 210 27.76 -10.21 -15.60
CA GLY A 210 27.20 -11.53 -15.92
C GLY A 210 28.05 -12.38 -16.85
N ILE A 211 29.31 -12.02 -17.12
CA ILE A 211 30.23 -12.82 -17.95
C ILE A 211 30.24 -14.31 -17.56
N LEU A 212 30.21 -14.60 -16.25
CA LEU A 212 30.24 -15.97 -15.72
C LEU A 212 28.90 -16.72 -15.81
N THR A 213 27.82 -16.13 -16.31
CA THR A 213 26.54 -16.85 -16.51
C THR A 213 26.66 -18.00 -17.51
N ALA A 214 27.68 -17.96 -18.38
CA ALA A 214 28.02 -19.06 -19.27
C ALA A 214 28.42 -20.36 -18.55
N ILE A 215 28.85 -20.30 -17.28
CA ILE A 215 29.45 -21.44 -16.56
C ILE A 215 28.96 -21.62 -15.12
N ASN A 216 27.97 -20.87 -14.64
CA ASN A 216 27.60 -20.81 -13.21
C ASN A 216 26.28 -21.52 -12.82
N GLY A 217 25.71 -22.31 -13.72
CA GLY A 217 24.49 -23.11 -13.52
C GLY A 217 23.20 -22.38 -13.90
N ARG A 218 23.27 -21.09 -14.29
CA ARG A 218 22.06 -20.29 -14.59
C ARG A 218 21.49 -20.51 -15.98
N LEU A 219 22.24 -21.11 -16.89
CA LEU A 219 21.81 -21.38 -18.26
C LEU A 219 21.48 -22.86 -18.44
N ALA A 220 20.38 -23.14 -19.13
CA ALA A 220 20.01 -24.52 -19.46
C ALA A 220 21.09 -25.18 -20.32
N SER A 221 21.37 -26.45 -20.02
CA SER A 221 22.32 -27.31 -20.75
C SER A 221 23.74 -26.72 -20.88
N GLN A 222 24.16 -25.83 -19.97
CA GLN A 222 25.46 -25.16 -20.05
C GLN A 222 26.65 -26.13 -20.13
N ASP A 223 26.62 -27.23 -19.37
CA ASP A 223 27.72 -28.20 -19.29
C ASP A 223 27.87 -29.05 -20.56
N LYS A 224 26.92 -28.92 -21.50
CA LYS A 224 26.92 -29.64 -22.79
C LYS A 224 27.28 -28.74 -23.98
N THR A 225 27.52 -27.45 -23.74
CA THR A 225 27.85 -26.48 -24.79
C THR A 225 29.23 -26.72 -25.39
N ALA A 226 29.42 -26.35 -26.65
CA ALA A 226 30.73 -26.30 -27.29
C ALA A 226 31.67 -25.36 -26.53
N LEU A 227 31.15 -24.23 -26.05
CA LEU A 227 31.89 -23.30 -25.20
C LEU A 227 32.41 -23.96 -23.91
N SER A 228 31.57 -24.69 -23.17
CA SER A 228 31.98 -25.35 -21.92
C SER A 228 33.13 -26.33 -22.16
N LYS A 229 33.00 -27.18 -23.17
CA LYS A 229 34.06 -28.14 -23.55
C LYS A 229 35.35 -27.43 -23.93
N LYS A 230 35.24 -26.36 -24.73
CA LYS A 230 36.41 -25.58 -25.15
C LYS A 230 37.09 -24.88 -23.97
N LEU A 231 36.32 -24.31 -23.03
CA LEU A 231 36.87 -23.71 -21.81
C LEU A 231 37.61 -24.73 -20.94
N GLU A 232 37.10 -25.96 -20.81
CA GLU A 232 37.78 -27.03 -20.07
C GLU A 232 39.08 -27.48 -20.75
N GLU A 233 39.07 -27.63 -22.07
CA GLU A 233 40.28 -27.92 -22.86
C GLU A 233 41.34 -26.83 -22.65
N GLN A 234 40.94 -25.56 -22.80
CA GLN A 234 41.83 -24.42 -22.64
C GLN A 234 42.31 -24.24 -21.20
N SER A 235 41.48 -24.60 -20.21
CA SER A 235 41.85 -24.59 -18.80
C SER A 235 43.00 -25.56 -18.52
N LYS A 236 42.98 -26.76 -19.12
CA LYS A 236 44.07 -27.74 -18.99
C LYS A 236 45.37 -27.25 -19.63
N GLN A 237 45.28 -26.59 -20.78
CA GLN A 237 46.44 -26.09 -21.52
C GLN A 237 47.10 -24.90 -20.81
N THR A 238 46.30 -23.96 -20.32
CA THR A 238 46.77 -22.68 -19.76
C THR A 238 46.99 -22.72 -18.24
N LYS A 239 46.45 -23.74 -17.56
CA LYS A 239 46.37 -23.84 -16.09
C LYS A 239 45.54 -22.73 -15.43
N LEU A 240 44.80 -21.93 -16.20
CA LEU A 240 43.82 -20.98 -15.70
C LEU A 240 42.48 -21.69 -15.50
N SER A 241 41.68 -21.26 -14.52
CA SER A 241 40.32 -21.79 -14.38
C SER A 241 39.44 -21.33 -15.54
N THR A 242 38.33 -22.03 -15.81
CA THR A 242 37.35 -21.61 -16.81
C THR A 242 36.81 -20.20 -16.56
N ALA A 243 36.64 -19.82 -15.28
CA ALA A 243 36.23 -18.47 -14.88
C ALA A 243 37.31 -17.43 -15.18
N ASP A 244 38.58 -17.74 -14.89
CA ASP A 244 39.71 -16.85 -15.18
C ASP A 244 39.85 -16.60 -16.69
N LEU A 245 39.75 -17.67 -17.50
CA LEU A 245 39.78 -17.58 -18.96
C LEU A 245 38.66 -16.70 -19.50
N LEU A 246 37.45 -16.87 -18.97
CA LEU A 246 36.28 -16.14 -19.43
C LEU A 246 36.29 -14.67 -19.02
N LEU A 247 36.72 -14.36 -17.79
CA LEU A 247 36.91 -12.97 -17.36
C LEU A 247 38.06 -12.31 -18.12
N SER A 248 39.14 -13.04 -18.39
CA SER A 248 40.26 -12.56 -19.19
C SER A 248 39.82 -12.25 -20.62
N TRP A 249 39.10 -13.17 -21.26
CA TRP A 249 38.47 -12.94 -22.56
C TRP A 249 37.63 -11.67 -22.54
N ALA A 250 36.71 -11.53 -21.59
CA ALA A 250 35.85 -10.35 -21.52
C ALA A 250 36.65 -9.06 -21.34
N TYR A 251 37.68 -9.08 -20.48
CA TYR A 251 38.51 -7.92 -20.23
C TYR A 251 39.34 -7.52 -21.46
N TYR A 252 40.03 -8.45 -22.11
CA TYR A 252 40.95 -8.12 -23.21
C TYR A 252 40.23 -7.96 -24.57
N ARG A 253 39.15 -8.70 -24.83
CA ARG A 253 38.44 -8.68 -26.12
C ARG A 253 37.36 -7.63 -26.23
N LEU A 254 36.60 -7.37 -25.17
CA LEU A 254 35.48 -6.42 -25.24
C LEU A 254 35.92 -4.97 -25.10
N GLY A 255 37.10 -4.72 -24.51
CA GLY A 255 37.68 -3.38 -24.38
C GLY A 255 36.95 -2.42 -23.42
N GLY A 256 35.76 -2.79 -22.93
CA GLY A 256 34.93 -1.99 -22.02
C GLY A 256 35.32 -2.11 -20.54
N ILE A 257 34.34 -1.77 -19.69
CA ILE A 257 34.40 -1.95 -18.23
C ILE A 257 33.83 -3.33 -17.89
N LEU A 258 34.59 -4.14 -17.18
CA LEU A 258 34.19 -5.47 -16.73
C LEU A 258 33.71 -5.41 -15.27
N VAL A 259 32.46 -5.80 -15.05
CA VAL A 259 31.85 -5.95 -13.72
C VAL A 259 31.88 -7.42 -13.31
N THR A 260 32.55 -7.72 -12.20
CA THR A 260 32.58 -9.06 -11.61
C THR A 260 32.53 -8.99 -10.09
N SER A 261 32.27 -10.12 -9.46
CA SER A 261 32.12 -10.23 -8.00
C SER A 261 32.54 -11.62 -7.53
N THR A 262 32.97 -11.72 -6.28
CA THR A 262 33.25 -13.01 -5.65
C THR A 262 33.08 -12.90 -4.14
N SER A 263 32.64 -13.99 -3.50
CA SER A 263 32.63 -14.13 -2.04
C SER A 263 33.89 -14.81 -1.48
N LYS A 264 34.88 -15.06 -2.33
CA LYS A 264 36.13 -15.73 -2.00
C LYS A 264 37.30 -14.77 -2.15
N ALA A 265 38.01 -14.51 -1.05
CA ALA A 265 39.16 -13.60 -0.99
C ALA A 265 40.25 -13.95 -2.02
N ASP A 266 40.64 -15.22 -2.12
CA ASP A 266 41.69 -15.64 -3.07
C ASP A 266 41.30 -15.40 -4.53
N ARG A 267 40.01 -15.55 -4.86
CA ARG A 267 39.51 -15.24 -6.21
C ARG A 267 39.54 -13.74 -6.48
N ALA A 268 39.24 -12.89 -5.48
CA ALA A 268 39.30 -11.44 -5.65
C ALA A 268 40.74 -11.00 -5.93
N ARG A 269 41.70 -11.49 -5.12
CA ARG A 269 43.13 -11.22 -5.32
C ARG A 269 43.62 -11.69 -6.69
N LYS A 270 43.37 -12.96 -7.01
CA LYS A 270 43.76 -13.54 -8.31
C LYS A 270 43.18 -12.77 -9.49
N THR A 271 41.89 -12.39 -9.43
CA THR A 271 41.23 -11.62 -10.49
C THR A 271 41.88 -10.25 -10.67
N PHE A 272 42.20 -9.57 -9.56
CA PHE A 272 42.85 -8.27 -9.59
C PHE A 272 44.31 -8.35 -10.07
N GLU A 273 45.01 -9.45 -9.83
CA GLU A 273 46.36 -9.65 -10.36
C GLU A 273 46.34 -9.99 -11.86
N LEU A 274 45.37 -10.81 -12.29
CA LEU A 274 45.30 -11.36 -13.64
C LEU A 274 44.87 -10.34 -14.70
N LEU A 275 43.81 -9.57 -14.43
CA LEU A 275 43.11 -8.79 -15.48
C LEU A 275 43.75 -7.43 -15.77
N PRO A 276 44.09 -6.57 -14.79
CA PRO A 276 44.70 -5.28 -15.07
C PRO A 276 46.21 -5.37 -15.33
N ALA A 277 46.74 -6.58 -15.55
CA ALA A 277 48.12 -6.82 -15.97
C ALA A 277 48.44 -6.11 -17.29
N LYS A 278 49.74 -5.90 -17.54
CA LYS A 278 50.22 -5.22 -18.76
C LYS A 278 49.93 -6.04 -20.02
N ASP A 279 50.14 -7.35 -19.91
CA ASP A 279 50.00 -8.30 -21.01
C ASP A 279 48.89 -9.30 -20.68
N ALA A 280 48.16 -9.73 -21.72
CA ALA A 280 47.13 -10.75 -21.57
C ALA A 280 47.74 -12.07 -21.05
N PRO A 281 47.06 -12.78 -20.14
CA PRO A 281 47.59 -14.01 -19.56
C PRO A 281 47.59 -15.20 -20.54
N VAL A 282 46.93 -15.04 -21.69
CA VAL A 282 46.85 -16.01 -22.79
C VAL A 282 46.94 -15.27 -24.12
N ASN A 283 47.29 -15.99 -25.19
CA ASN A 283 47.35 -15.42 -26.53
C ASN A 283 45.94 -15.22 -27.14
N ASP A 284 45.88 -14.42 -28.21
CA ASP A 284 44.61 -14.10 -28.88
C ASP A 284 43.94 -15.32 -29.52
N GLN A 285 44.71 -16.32 -29.95
CA GLN A 285 44.17 -17.56 -30.53
C GLN A 285 43.23 -18.28 -29.55
N ILE A 286 43.56 -18.31 -28.26
CA ILE A 286 42.70 -18.91 -27.22
C ILE A 286 41.37 -18.16 -27.13
N TYR A 287 41.39 -16.83 -27.20
CA TYR A 287 40.17 -16.02 -27.20
C TYR A 287 39.33 -16.27 -28.45
N GLU A 288 39.94 -16.36 -29.63
CA GLU A 288 39.22 -16.68 -30.86
C GLU A 288 38.55 -18.06 -30.80
N GLU A 289 39.19 -19.05 -30.18
CA GLU A 289 38.59 -20.38 -30.01
C GLU A 289 37.39 -20.36 -29.07
N ILE A 290 37.45 -19.56 -27.99
CA ILE A 290 36.31 -19.32 -27.09
C ILE A 290 35.15 -18.69 -27.87
N GLU A 291 35.42 -17.68 -28.70
CA GLU A 291 34.41 -17.01 -29.53
C GLU A 291 33.79 -17.95 -30.58
N LYS A 292 34.62 -18.73 -31.27
CA LYS A 292 34.19 -19.74 -32.26
C LYS A 292 33.32 -20.81 -31.58
N ALA A 293 33.72 -21.31 -30.42
CA ALA A 293 32.96 -22.30 -29.68
C ALA A 293 31.59 -21.76 -29.24
N ALA A 294 31.55 -20.53 -28.70
CA ALA A 294 30.29 -19.89 -28.33
C ALA A 294 29.36 -19.64 -29.54
N ALA A 295 29.93 -19.31 -30.70
CA ALA A 295 29.15 -19.11 -31.93
C ALA A 295 28.47 -20.39 -32.42
N LEU A 296 29.06 -21.57 -32.18
CA LEU A 296 28.43 -22.87 -32.50
C LEU A 296 27.19 -23.15 -31.65
N ASP A 297 27.16 -22.65 -30.42
CA ASP A 297 26.04 -22.86 -29.49
C ASP A 297 24.87 -21.91 -29.77
N GLY A 298 25.14 -20.72 -30.33
CA GLY A 298 24.13 -19.70 -30.62
C GLY A 298 23.65 -18.92 -29.37
N PRO A 299 22.94 -17.79 -29.57
CA PRO A 299 22.47 -16.93 -28.48
C PRO A 299 21.14 -17.39 -27.84
N GLU A 300 20.45 -18.40 -28.39
CA GLU A 300 19.09 -18.77 -27.98
C GLU A 300 19.00 -19.22 -26.52
N GLY A 301 18.27 -18.46 -25.70
CA GLY A 301 18.11 -18.75 -24.26
C GLY A 301 19.38 -18.49 -23.43
N LYS A 302 20.43 -17.91 -24.03
CA LYS A 302 21.71 -17.56 -23.38
C LYS A 302 21.71 -16.05 -23.10
N VAL A 303 21.08 -15.68 -21.98
CA VAL A 303 20.52 -14.34 -21.68
C VAL A 303 21.38 -13.10 -21.98
N PHE A 304 20.69 -12.08 -22.51
CA PHE A 304 21.05 -10.64 -22.49
C PHE A 304 20.15 -9.83 -21.52
N TYR A 305 18.89 -10.23 -21.22
CA TYR A 305 18.10 -9.70 -20.10
C TYR A 305 17.04 -10.68 -19.61
N GLY A 306 17.43 -11.59 -18.71
CA GLY A 306 16.50 -12.48 -18.01
C GLY A 306 16.25 -12.02 -16.57
N HIS A 307 15.40 -11.01 -16.38
CA HIS A 307 14.89 -10.66 -15.04
C HIS A 307 13.35 -10.82 -15.01
N PRO A 308 12.83 -12.04 -14.78
CA PRO A 308 11.40 -12.30 -14.75
C PRO A 308 10.65 -11.42 -13.74
N HIS A 309 11.31 -11.04 -12.63
CA HIS A 309 10.74 -10.13 -11.64
C HIS A 309 10.59 -8.71 -12.20
N MET A 310 11.50 -8.23 -13.05
CA MET A 310 11.36 -6.93 -13.73
C MET A 310 10.33 -6.98 -14.85
N GLU A 311 10.20 -8.12 -15.55
CA GLU A 311 9.10 -8.34 -16.51
C GLU A 311 7.74 -8.38 -15.82
N LYS A 312 7.65 -9.05 -14.67
CA LYS A 312 6.45 -9.09 -13.84
C LYS A 312 6.11 -7.71 -13.28
N ALA A 313 7.10 -6.98 -12.77
CA ALA A 313 6.95 -5.61 -12.30
C ALA A 313 6.55 -4.64 -13.42
N ARG A 314 6.94 -4.92 -14.68
CA ARG A 314 6.46 -4.22 -15.89
C ARG A 314 4.99 -4.53 -16.18
N GLN A 315 4.55 -5.78 -15.99
CA GLN A 315 3.20 -6.26 -16.31
C GLN A 315 2.16 -6.01 -15.21
N GLU A 316 2.57 -5.92 -13.94
CA GLU A 316 1.67 -5.77 -12.77
C GLU A 316 0.87 -4.45 -12.79
N HIS A 317 1.32 -3.42 -13.51
CA HIS A 317 0.55 -2.17 -13.71
C HIS A 317 -0.26 -2.11 -15.02
N ALA A 318 -0.18 -3.13 -15.89
CA ALA A 318 -0.98 -3.21 -17.11
C ALA A 318 -2.39 -3.79 -16.88
N LYS A 319 -2.66 -4.35 -15.69
CA LYS A 319 -4.02 -4.77 -15.32
C LYS A 319 -4.75 -3.57 -14.74
N ILE A 320 -5.83 -3.17 -15.40
CA ILE A 320 -6.87 -2.32 -14.81
C ILE A 320 -7.15 -2.88 -13.42
N ASP A 321 -6.89 -2.06 -12.41
CA ASP A 321 -6.91 -2.48 -11.01
C ASP A 321 -8.32 -2.95 -10.65
N MET A 322 -8.42 -4.24 -10.36
CA MET A 322 -9.68 -4.96 -10.15
C MET A 322 -10.44 -4.47 -8.92
N SER A 323 -9.75 -3.72 -8.04
CA SER A 323 -10.38 -2.99 -6.96
C SER A 323 -11.39 -1.95 -7.46
N TYR A 324 -11.14 -1.28 -8.59
CA TYR A 324 -12.10 -0.31 -9.14
C TYR A 324 -13.35 -1.01 -9.68
N LEU A 325 -13.22 -2.14 -10.38
CA LEU A 325 -14.37 -2.89 -10.88
C LEU A 325 -15.23 -3.46 -9.74
N VAL A 326 -14.60 -3.94 -8.67
CA VAL A 326 -15.29 -4.39 -7.45
C VAL A 326 -15.95 -3.21 -6.73
N LEU A 327 -15.29 -2.05 -6.64
CA LEU A 327 -15.84 -0.85 -6.02
C LEU A 327 -17.06 -0.32 -6.79
N PHE A 328 -16.93 -0.15 -8.11
CA PHE A 328 -18.03 0.31 -8.97
C PHE A 328 -19.17 -0.71 -9.02
N GLY A 329 -18.87 -2.00 -9.06
CA GLY A 329 -19.89 -3.06 -8.97
C GLY A 329 -20.63 -3.05 -7.63
N SER A 330 -19.92 -2.84 -6.52
CA SER A 330 -20.50 -2.76 -5.18
C SER A 330 -21.38 -1.52 -5.01
N LEU A 331 -20.93 -0.36 -5.54
CA LEU A 331 -21.70 0.88 -5.53
C LEU A 331 -22.97 0.76 -6.39
N ALA A 332 -22.89 0.11 -7.55
CA ALA A 332 -24.05 -0.14 -8.40
C ALA A 332 -25.08 -1.07 -7.72
N LEU A 333 -24.63 -2.14 -7.06
CA LEU A 333 -25.52 -3.04 -6.31
C LEU A 333 -26.19 -2.35 -5.12
N LEU A 334 -25.47 -1.49 -4.40
CA LEU A 334 -26.04 -0.66 -3.33
C LEU A 334 -27.10 0.30 -3.86
N ALA A 335 -26.84 0.96 -5.00
CA ALA A 335 -27.80 1.85 -5.65
C ALA A 335 -29.07 1.12 -6.11
N ILE A 336 -28.92 -0.08 -6.68
CA ILE A 336 -30.06 -0.92 -7.11
C ILE A 336 -30.86 -1.41 -5.90
N SER A 337 -30.21 -1.90 -4.85
CA SER A 337 -30.88 -2.35 -3.62
C SER A 337 -31.66 -1.21 -2.96
N TRP A 338 -31.07 -0.02 -2.92
CA TRP A 338 -31.71 1.20 -2.42
C TRP A 338 -32.94 1.58 -3.26
N LEU A 339 -32.83 1.56 -4.59
CA LEU A 339 -33.94 1.87 -5.51
C LEU A 339 -35.10 0.87 -5.40
N LEU A 340 -34.81 -0.42 -5.29
CA LEU A 340 -35.83 -1.46 -5.11
C LEU A 340 -36.56 -1.32 -3.77
N SER A 341 -35.82 -1.01 -2.70
CA SER A 341 -36.41 -0.73 -1.38
C SER A 341 -37.35 0.50 -1.41
N HIS A 342 -37.00 1.50 -2.21
CA HIS A 342 -37.76 2.73 -2.41
C HIS A 342 -39.07 2.49 -3.17
N ILE A 343 -39.01 1.75 -4.29
CA ILE A 343 -40.21 1.36 -5.05
C ILE A 343 -41.19 0.59 -4.14
N HIS A 344 -40.68 -0.36 -3.35
CA HIS A 344 -41.51 -1.10 -2.41
C HIS A 344 -42.20 -0.20 -1.37
N SER A 345 -41.50 0.80 -0.82
CA SER A 345 -42.09 1.71 0.18
C SER A 345 -43.17 2.63 -0.41
N CYS A 346 -42.97 3.15 -1.62
CA CYS A 346 -43.96 4.01 -2.28
C CYS A 346 -45.25 3.24 -2.60
N LEU A 347 -45.15 1.94 -2.89
CA LEU A 347 -46.29 1.08 -3.21
C LEU A 347 -47.03 0.53 -1.98
N SER A 348 -46.44 0.59 -0.78
CA SER A 348 -46.96 -0.11 0.40
C SER A 348 -48.20 0.54 1.04
N LEU A 349 -48.38 1.86 0.92
CA LEU A 349 -49.56 2.59 1.43
C LEU A 349 -49.94 3.73 0.47
N PRO A 350 -50.72 3.43 -0.59
CA PRO A 350 -51.21 4.44 -1.52
C PRO A 350 -52.13 5.41 -0.78
N GLY A 351 -51.82 6.72 -0.79
CA GLY A 351 -52.64 7.77 -0.17
C GLY A 351 -52.08 8.43 1.09
N ALA A 352 -50.95 7.95 1.63
CA ALA A 352 -50.24 8.62 2.70
C ALA A 352 -49.31 9.71 2.13
N TYR A 353 -49.80 10.95 2.10
CA TYR A 353 -49.07 12.11 1.60
C TYR A 353 -48.24 12.77 2.70
N GLY A 354 -47.07 13.28 2.32
CA GLY A 354 -46.15 13.99 3.22
C GLY A 354 -45.32 15.03 2.46
N PRO A 355 -44.43 15.74 3.15
CA PRO A 355 -43.47 16.63 2.51
C PRO A 355 -42.58 15.82 1.58
N ALA A 356 -42.24 16.39 0.42
CA ALA A 356 -41.42 15.69 -0.58
C ALA A 356 -40.17 15.05 0.04
N LEU A 357 -39.42 15.79 0.88
CA LEU A 357 -38.22 15.24 1.53
C LEU A 357 -38.50 14.06 2.49
N ALA A 358 -39.67 13.99 3.12
CA ALA A 358 -40.06 12.87 3.96
C ALA A 358 -40.37 11.60 3.17
N GLU A 359 -40.61 11.71 1.85
CA GLU A 359 -40.73 10.55 0.96
C GLU A 359 -39.35 9.92 0.70
N TRP A 360 -38.28 10.72 0.72
CA TRP A 360 -36.92 10.30 0.34
C TRP A 360 -36.01 10.01 1.54
N THR A 361 -36.20 10.67 2.68
CA THR A 361 -35.26 10.58 3.81
C THR A 361 -35.89 10.94 5.15
N ASP A 362 -35.38 10.33 6.23
CA ASP A 362 -35.69 10.71 7.61
C ASP A 362 -35.15 12.10 7.97
N ALA A 363 -34.23 12.65 7.16
CA ALA A 363 -33.59 13.94 7.42
C ALA A 363 -34.59 15.08 7.59
N TRP A 364 -35.73 15.01 6.90
CA TRP A 364 -36.79 16.01 7.05
C TRP A 364 -37.40 15.99 8.47
N TYR A 365 -37.70 14.81 9.01
CA TYR A 365 -38.27 14.69 10.36
C TYR A 365 -37.22 14.97 11.44
N ILE A 366 -35.99 14.50 11.24
CA ILE A 366 -34.84 14.82 12.11
C ILE A 366 -34.66 16.33 12.21
N TRP A 367 -34.77 17.05 11.09
CA TRP A 367 -34.69 18.50 11.06
C TRP A 367 -35.83 19.17 11.86
N LYS A 368 -37.06 18.64 11.79
CA LYS A 368 -38.18 19.14 12.62
C LYS A 368 -38.00 18.87 14.11
N ILE A 369 -37.47 17.70 14.46
CA ILE A 369 -37.11 17.36 15.84
C ILE A 369 -36.01 18.30 16.34
N TRP A 370 -34.98 18.53 15.54
CA TRP A 370 -33.87 19.42 15.89
C TRP A 370 -34.31 20.88 16.14
N GLN A 371 -35.35 21.33 15.43
CA GLN A 371 -35.97 22.64 15.66
C GLN A 371 -36.88 22.69 16.89
N GLY A 372 -37.18 21.55 17.53
CA GLY A 372 -38.17 21.46 18.60
C GLY A 372 -39.58 21.85 18.14
N LYS A 373 -39.95 21.52 16.90
CA LYS A 373 -41.24 21.88 16.27
C LYS A 373 -41.92 20.70 15.58
N TYR A 374 -41.58 19.47 15.96
CA TYR A 374 -42.10 18.29 15.28
C TYR A 374 -43.60 18.11 15.58
N GLU A 375 -44.01 18.37 16.82
CA GLU A 375 -45.38 18.30 17.31
C GLU A 375 -46.29 19.34 16.65
N ALA A 376 -45.80 20.58 16.50
CA ALA A 376 -46.54 21.64 15.80
C ALA A 376 -46.77 21.27 14.33
N TYR A 377 -45.81 20.61 13.69
CA TYR A 377 -45.97 20.12 12.33
C TYR A 377 -47.00 18.98 12.26
N ASP A 378 -46.90 17.98 13.13
CA ASP A 378 -47.81 16.82 13.10
C ASP A 378 -49.27 17.29 13.29
N ILE A 379 -49.51 18.24 14.20
CA ILE A 379 -50.81 18.89 14.39
C ILE A 379 -51.26 19.63 13.13
N GLU A 380 -50.40 20.45 12.52
CA GLU A 380 -50.73 21.20 11.31
C GLU A 380 -51.07 20.28 10.13
N ALA A 381 -50.32 19.19 9.97
CA ALA A 381 -50.50 18.26 8.87
C ALA A 381 -51.84 17.49 8.91
N HIS A 382 -52.46 17.40 10.09
CA HIS A 382 -53.78 16.82 10.32
C HIS A 382 -54.89 17.87 10.49
N ARG A 383 -54.55 19.17 10.58
CA ARG A 383 -55.46 20.25 11.00
C ARG A 383 -56.75 20.38 10.19
N ASP A 384 -56.69 20.14 8.88
CA ASP A 384 -57.87 20.25 8.01
C ASP A 384 -58.77 19.01 8.04
N GLY A 385 -58.38 17.95 8.76
CA GLY A 385 -59.11 16.69 8.87
C GLY A 385 -59.20 15.88 7.57
N SER A 386 -58.64 16.38 6.47
CA SER A 386 -58.69 15.73 5.15
C SER A 386 -57.72 14.54 5.07
N ARG A 387 -56.71 14.51 5.94
CA ARG A 387 -55.66 13.51 5.98
C ARG A 387 -55.61 12.84 7.34
N LYS A 388 -56.11 11.61 7.40
CA LYS A 388 -56.00 10.76 8.59
C LYS A 388 -54.62 10.11 8.76
N ILE A 389 -53.84 10.05 7.68
CA ILE A 389 -52.50 9.45 7.67
C ILE A 389 -51.57 10.39 6.91
N VAL A 390 -50.48 10.80 7.55
CA VAL A 390 -49.45 11.69 6.98
C VAL A 390 -48.11 10.97 6.99
N ARG A 391 -47.39 11.00 5.88
CA ARG A 391 -46.03 10.45 5.80
C ARG A 391 -45.03 11.45 6.37
N ILE A 392 -44.25 11.02 7.36
CA ILE A 392 -43.22 11.83 8.03
C ILE A 392 -41.80 11.29 7.81
N GLY A 393 -41.67 10.10 7.22
CA GLY A 393 -40.40 9.55 6.72
C GLY A 393 -40.66 8.39 5.77
N PRO A 394 -39.62 7.83 5.10
CA PRO A 394 -39.79 6.77 4.11
C PRO A 394 -40.50 5.54 4.65
N ARG A 395 -40.48 5.31 5.97
CA ARG A 395 -41.22 4.22 6.65
C ARG A 395 -41.90 4.69 7.94
N MET A 396 -42.19 5.98 8.05
CA MET A 396 -42.79 6.59 9.25
C MET A 396 -44.04 7.37 8.87
N TYR A 397 -45.09 7.17 9.65
CA TYR A 397 -46.41 7.74 9.40
C TYR A 397 -46.98 8.28 10.71
N SER A 398 -47.51 9.50 10.65
CA SER A 398 -48.38 10.08 11.67
C SER A 398 -49.83 9.70 11.34
N ILE A 399 -50.59 9.30 12.36
CA ILE A 399 -51.98 8.83 12.20
C ILE A 399 -52.85 9.61 13.17
N ASP A 400 -53.86 10.29 12.62
CA ASP A 400 -54.92 10.97 13.35
C ASP A 400 -56.27 10.37 12.96
N ASP A 401 -56.55 9.19 13.50
CA ASP A 401 -57.85 8.52 13.39
C ASP A 401 -58.19 7.81 14.70
N PRO A 402 -59.23 8.25 15.44
CA PRO A 402 -59.69 7.60 16.66
C PRO A 402 -60.01 6.11 16.48
N ALA A 403 -60.46 5.68 15.29
CA ALA A 403 -60.74 4.28 15.01
C ALA A 403 -59.46 3.41 15.02
N MET A 404 -58.30 4.00 14.73
CA MET A 404 -57.02 3.30 14.68
C MET A 404 -56.39 3.08 16.06
N ALA A 405 -56.83 3.80 17.10
CA ALA A 405 -56.30 3.64 18.46
C ALA A 405 -56.41 2.19 18.95
N ARG A 406 -57.57 1.54 18.71
CA ARG A 406 -57.77 0.12 19.08
C ARG A 406 -56.96 -0.83 18.21
N VAL A 407 -56.73 -0.49 16.94
CA VAL A 407 -55.95 -1.32 16.01
C VAL A 407 -54.46 -1.26 16.36
N ILE A 408 -53.95 -0.09 16.73
CA ILE A 408 -52.53 0.15 17.00
C ILE A 408 -52.17 -0.24 18.45
N TYR A 409 -52.94 0.24 19.42
CA TYR A 409 -52.63 0.09 20.85
C TYR A 409 -53.46 -0.97 21.56
N GLY A 410 -54.38 -1.63 20.86
CA GLY A 410 -55.23 -2.67 21.44
C GLY A 410 -54.41 -3.84 22.00
N ILE A 411 -54.89 -4.43 23.10
CA ILE A 411 -54.24 -5.56 23.78
C ILE A 411 -54.01 -6.75 22.84
N SER A 412 -54.91 -6.95 21.87
CA SER A 412 -54.83 -8.01 20.86
C SER A 412 -54.13 -7.58 19.56
N SER A 413 -53.66 -6.33 19.45
CA SER A 413 -53.08 -5.79 18.22
C SER A 413 -51.96 -6.69 17.68
N PRO A 414 -51.97 -7.02 16.37
CA PRO A 414 -50.89 -7.78 15.76
C PRO A 414 -49.62 -6.95 15.57
N LEU A 415 -49.68 -5.63 15.73
CA LEU A 415 -48.56 -4.73 15.45
C LEU A 415 -47.51 -4.80 16.57
N PRO A 416 -46.23 -5.06 16.23
CA PRO A 416 -45.16 -5.05 17.23
C PRO A 416 -44.81 -3.62 17.65
N LYS A 417 -44.27 -3.47 18.85
CA LYS A 417 -43.66 -2.22 19.31
C LYS A 417 -42.55 -1.78 18.35
N SER A 418 -42.42 -0.47 18.14
CA SER A 418 -41.42 0.09 17.22
C SER A 418 -39.99 -0.08 17.76
N LYS A 419 -38.99 0.10 16.88
CA LYS A 419 -37.55 0.08 17.25
C LYS A 419 -37.19 1.14 18.30
N TRP A 420 -38.01 2.16 18.49
CA TRP A 420 -37.81 3.17 19.53
C TRP A 420 -37.67 2.56 20.93
N TYR A 421 -38.39 1.47 21.21
CA TYR A 421 -38.31 0.77 22.49
C TYR A 421 -36.97 0.06 22.74
N ASP A 422 -36.18 -0.19 21.69
CA ASP A 422 -34.84 -0.80 21.84
C ASP A 422 -33.91 0.12 22.66
N ALA A 423 -34.04 1.45 22.48
CA ALA A 423 -33.24 2.44 23.20
C ALA A 423 -33.53 2.49 24.72
N TRP A 424 -34.69 1.98 25.14
CA TRP A 424 -35.08 1.88 26.55
C TRP A 424 -34.77 0.50 27.16
N GLY A 425 -34.11 -0.38 26.39
CA GLY A 425 -33.63 -1.68 26.84
C GLY A 425 -32.13 -1.70 27.14
N ASP A 426 -31.64 -2.81 27.67
CA ASP A 426 -30.20 -3.05 27.72
C ASP A 426 -29.73 -3.49 26.31
N PRO A 427 -28.81 -2.75 25.65
CA PRO A 427 -28.36 -3.07 24.30
C PRO A 427 -27.63 -4.43 24.23
N ARG A 428 -27.16 -4.96 25.35
CA ARG A 428 -26.48 -6.27 25.44
C ARG A 428 -27.47 -7.42 25.58
N ILE A 429 -28.69 -7.15 26.04
CA ILE A 429 -29.71 -8.17 26.29
C ILE A 429 -31.07 -7.69 25.74
N PRO A 430 -31.32 -7.91 24.44
CA PRO A 430 -32.58 -7.51 23.82
C PRO A 430 -33.79 -8.17 24.48
N ASN A 431 -34.90 -7.46 24.58
CA ASN A 431 -36.17 -7.94 25.16
C ASN A 431 -36.09 -8.38 26.63
N HIS A 432 -35.14 -7.86 27.42
CA HIS A 432 -34.93 -8.31 28.80
C HIS A 432 -35.91 -7.73 29.84
N ASN A 433 -36.68 -6.70 29.50
CA ASN A 433 -37.68 -6.13 30.41
C ASN A 433 -39.06 -5.97 29.76
N LEU A 434 -40.11 -5.96 30.59
CA LEU A 434 -41.50 -5.93 30.15
C LEU A 434 -41.83 -4.68 29.32
N PHE A 435 -41.17 -3.55 29.59
CA PHE A 435 -41.43 -2.29 28.88
C PHE A 435 -40.86 -2.30 27.47
N SER A 436 -39.59 -2.67 27.30
CA SER A 436 -38.87 -2.63 26.02
C SER A 436 -39.03 -3.88 25.16
N ALA A 437 -39.55 -5.00 25.70
CA ALA A 437 -39.78 -6.22 24.93
C ALA A 437 -40.75 -5.97 23.76
N ARG A 438 -40.26 -6.17 22.53
CA ARG A 438 -41.00 -5.99 21.27
C ARG A 438 -41.55 -7.30 20.74
N ASP A 439 -40.91 -8.42 21.08
CA ASP A 439 -41.42 -9.77 20.80
C ASP A 439 -42.67 -10.05 21.65
N ARG A 440 -43.78 -10.43 21.01
CA ARG A 440 -45.07 -10.64 21.68
C ARG A 440 -45.07 -11.86 22.59
N ALA A 441 -44.36 -12.92 22.24
CA ALA A 441 -44.28 -14.14 23.04
C ALA A 441 -43.47 -13.88 24.31
N VAL A 442 -42.33 -13.19 24.19
CA VAL A 442 -41.50 -12.77 25.32
C VAL A 442 -42.25 -11.79 26.21
N HIS A 443 -42.86 -10.76 25.63
CA HIS A 443 -43.66 -9.79 26.37
C HIS A 443 -44.84 -10.46 27.10
N GLY A 444 -45.55 -11.37 26.43
CA GLY A 444 -46.64 -12.15 27.03
C GLY A 444 -46.17 -13.02 28.20
N LEU A 445 -45.01 -13.67 28.06
CA LEU A 445 -44.40 -14.44 29.15
C LEU A 445 -44.07 -13.56 30.35
N MET A 446 -43.42 -12.41 30.14
CA MET A 446 -43.07 -11.47 31.21
C MET A 446 -44.30 -10.88 31.88
N ARG A 447 -45.31 -10.49 31.10
CA ARG A 447 -46.57 -9.95 31.63
C ARG A 447 -47.26 -10.95 32.56
N ARG A 448 -47.29 -12.23 32.19
CA ARG A 448 -47.90 -13.29 33.02
C ARG A 448 -47.26 -13.40 34.41
N LYS A 449 -45.95 -13.14 34.54
CA LYS A 449 -45.24 -13.22 35.82
C LYS A 449 -45.71 -12.16 36.83
N VAL A 450 -46.18 -11.00 36.34
CA VAL A 450 -46.56 -9.85 37.19
C VAL A 450 -48.06 -9.58 37.19
N ALA A 451 -48.83 -10.22 36.32
CA ALA A 451 -50.26 -9.93 36.13
C ALA A 451 -51.11 -10.07 37.40
N SER A 452 -50.77 -11.01 38.30
CA SER A 452 -51.50 -11.21 39.56
C SER A 452 -51.39 -10.01 40.51
N MET A 453 -50.29 -9.25 40.46
CA MET A 453 -50.11 -8.03 41.28
C MET A 453 -51.07 -6.91 40.86
N TYR A 454 -51.53 -6.93 39.62
CA TYR A 454 -52.47 -5.95 39.05
C TYR A 454 -53.90 -6.50 38.97
N SER A 455 -54.21 -7.60 39.65
CA SER A 455 -55.59 -8.09 39.75
C SER A 455 -56.43 -7.14 40.60
N MET A 456 -57.74 -7.07 40.35
CA MET A 456 -58.63 -6.20 41.14
C MET A 456 -58.57 -6.51 42.65
N SER A 457 -58.43 -7.78 43.04
CA SER A 457 -58.28 -8.17 44.45
C SER A 457 -56.97 -7.66 45.06
N THR A 458 -55.87 -7.71 44.30
CA THR A 458 -54.57 -7.22 44.79
C THR A 458 -54.52 -5.70 44.82
N ILE A 459 -55.05 -5.02 43.79
CA ILE A 459 -55.16 -3.56 43.79
C ILE A 459 -55.97 -3.08 44.98
N LYS A 460 -57.09 -3.75 45.30
CA LYS A 460 -57.89 -3.42 46.49
C LYS A 460 -57.10 -3.58 47.79
N SER A 461 -56.21 -4.57 47.88
CA SER A 461 -55.34 -4.74 49.06
C SER A 461 -54.31 -3.61 49.22
N TYR A 462 -54.10 -2.78 48.19
CA TYR A 462 -53.21 -1.63 48.25
C TYR A 462 -53.88 -0.35 48.76
N GLU A 463 -55.22 -0.30 48.85
CA GLU A 463 -55.98 0.87 49.31
C GLU A 463 -55.42 1.47 50.62
N PRO A 464 -55.07 0.69 51.66
CA PRO A 464 -54.55 1.27 52.91
C PRO A 464 -53.26 2.08 52.75
N TYR A 465 -52.39 1.71 51.80
CA TYR A 465 -51.16 2.46 51.51
C TYR A 465 -51.47 3.78 50.79
N VAL A 466 -52.46 3.76 49.90
CA VAL A 466 -52.95 4.98 49.23
C VAL A 466 -53.61 5.90 50.26
N ASP A 467 -54.45 5.36 51.14
CA ASP A 467 -55.15 6.11 52.18
C ASP A 467 -54.18 6.77 53.16
N SER A 468 -53.10 6.08 53.53
CA SER A 468 -51.99 6.62 54.34
C SER A 468 -51.36 7.87 53.70
N CYS A 469 -51.06 7.81 52.40
CA CYS A 469 -50.55 8.96 51.65
C CYS A 469 -51.59 10.07 51.49
N VAL A 470 -52.86 9.73 51.24
CA VAL A 470 -53.95 10.73 51.12
C VAL A 470 -54.14 11.47 52.43
N ALA A 471 -54.16 10.77 53.56
CA ALA A 471 -54.30 11.39 54.88
C ALA A 471 -53.16 12.38 55.17
N LEU A 472 -51.92 12.03 54.80
CA LEU A 472 -50.78 12.92 54.96
C LEU A 472 -50.85 14.12 54.01
N LEU A 473 -51.24 13.91 52.74
CA LEU A 473 -51.41 14.99 51.76
C LEU A 473 -52.48 15.99 52.22
N LEU A 474 -53.63 15.50 52.69
CA LEU A 474 -54.69 16.35 53.22
C LEU A 474 -54.22 17.13 54.45
N LYS A 475 -53.50 16.48 55.36
CA LYS A 475 -52.90 17.16 56.51
C LYS A 475 -51.97 18.32 56.07
N ARG A 476 -51.14 18.11 55.05
CA ARG A 476 -50.27 19.17 54.50
C ARG A 476 -51.09 20.31 53.89
N PHE A 477 -52.17 19.98 53.19
CA PHE A 477 -53.09 21.00 52.66
C PHE A 477 -53.79 21.78 53.77
N ASP A 478 -54.17 21.15 54.87
CA ASP A 478 -54.71 21.83 56.04
C ASP A 478 -53.66 22.77 56.66
N GLU A 479 -52.40 22.34 56.80
CA GLU A 479 -51.30 23.17 57.30
C GLU A 479 -51.05 24.41 56.39
N PHE A 480 -51.15 24.27 55.07
CA PHE A 480 -51.08 25.39 54.14
C PHE A 480 -52.29 26.33 54.26
N ALA A 481 -53.48 25.77 54.44
CA ALA A 481 -54.69 26.56 54.64
C ALA A 481 -54.66 27.37 55.94
N GLU A 482 -54.13 26.79 57.02
CA GLU A 482 -53.97 27.45 58.33
C GLU A 482 -52.89 28.53 58.34
N SER A 483 -51.76 28.28 57.65
CA SER A 483 -50.65 29.24 57.56
C SER A 483 -50.88 30.37 56.55
N GLY A 484 -51.76 30.16 55.57
CA GLY A 484 -52.01 31.08 54.46
C GLY A 484 -50.92 31.08 53.38
N GLU A 485 -49.99 30.12 53.44
CA GLU A 485 -48.93 29.97 52.44
C GLU A 485 -49.47 29.36 51.14
N THR A 486 -49.02 29.91 50.01
CA THR A 486 -49.32 29.34 48.68
C THR A 486 -48.33 28.24 48.33
N PHE A 487 -48.80 27.16 47.70
CA PHE A 487 -47.96 26.06 47.25
C PHE A 487 -48.25 25.66 45.79
N ASP A 488 -47.29 24.99 45.16
CA ASP A 488 -47.45 24.43 43.81
C ASP A 488 -48.18 23.08 43.87
N LEU A 489 -49.45 23.06 43.46
CA LEU A 489 -50.25 21.85 43.43
C LEU A 489 -49.64 20.76 42.53
N GLN A 490 -49.03 21.11 41.40
CA GLN A 490 -48.42 20.13 40.50
C GLN A 490 -47.26 19.40 41.20
N GLN A 491 -46.41 20.14 41.91
CA GLN A 491 -45.30 19.56 42.67
C GLN A 491 -45.82 18.62 43.77
N TRP A 492 -46.84 19.04 44.53
CA TRP A 492 -47.41 18.23 45.61
C TRP A 492 -48.11 16.96 45.10
N MET A 493 -48.79 17.04 43.95
CA MET A 493 -49.37 15.86 43.30
C MET A 493 -48.28 14.89 42.80
N GLN A 494 -47.12 15.40 42.39
CA GLN A 494 -45.97 14.56 42.02
C GLN A 494 -45.36 13.88 43.26
N CYS A 495 -45.19 14.61 44.37
CA CYS A 495 -44.73 14.07 45.64
C CYS A 495 -45.66 12.95 46.12
N TYR A 496 -46.98 13.18 46.07
CA TYR A 496 -47.99 12.18 46.36
C TYR A 496 -47.85 10.92 45.49
N ALA A 497 -47.71 11.07 44.18
CA ALA A 497 -47.59 9.93 43.28
C ALA A 497 -46.35 9.06 43.59
N PHE A 498 -45.21 9.68 43.91
CA PHE A 498 -44.00 8.95 44.29
C PHE A 498 -44.13 8.24 45.63
N ASP A 499 -44.71 8.89 46.64
CA ASP A 499 -44.90 8.26 47.95
C ASP A 499 -45.93 7.14 47.91
N VAL A 500 -47.02 7.27 47.15
CA VAL A 500 -48.00 6.19 46.95
C VAL A 500 -47.34 4.96 46.33
N ILE A 501 -46.58 5.14 45.23
CA ILE A 501 -45.89 4.02 44.59
C ILE A 501 -44.79 3.47 45.51
N GLY A 502 -44.09 4.32 46.25
CA GLY A 502 -43.10 3.92 47.24
C GLY A 502 -43.70 3.05 48.34
N GLU A 503 -44.82 3.48 48.90
CA GLU A 503 -45.51 2.78 49.99
C GLU A 503 -46.09 1.44 49.52
N ILE A 504 -46.71 1.40 48.34
CA ILE A 504 -47.21 0.14 47.73
C ILE A 504 -46.06 -0.83 47.42
N THR A 505 -44.93 -0.33 46.93
CA THR A 505 -43.83 -1.19 46.44
C THR A 505 -42.90 -1.66 47.55
N PHE A 506 -42.58 -0.79 48.51
CA PHE A 506 -41.57 -1.02 49.54
C PHE A 506 -42.15 -1.11 50.96
N GLY A 507 -43.46 -0.94 51.12
CA GLY A 507 -44.13 -0.93 52.43
C GLY A 507 -43.83 0.33 53.26
N ARG A 508 -43.23 1.37 52.66
CA ARG A 508 -42.94 2.66 53.29
C ARG A 508 -42.90 3.79 52.26
N ARG A 509 -43.31 4.99 52.65
CA ARG A 509 -43.18 6.22 51.85
C ARG A 509 -41.71 6.55 51.59
N VAL A 510 -41.45 7.29 50.50
CA VAL A 510 -40.12 7.80 50.16
C VAL A 510 -39.79 9.01 51.04
N GLY A 511 -40.81 9.79 51.42
CA GLY A 511 -40.71 10.93 52.32
C GLY A 511 -41.02 12.28 51.66
N PHE A 512 -41.50 12.29 50.42
CA PHE A 512 -41.68 13.52 49.64
C PHE A 512 -42.85 14.36 50.15
N LEU A 513 -43.91 13.75 50.66
CA LEU A 513 -45.03 14.45 51.30
C LEU A 513 -44.62 15.02 52.67
N GLU A 514 -43.65 14.40 53.33
CA GLU A 514 -43.06 14.93 54.56
C GLU A 514 -42.16 16.14 54.28
N SER A 515 -41.42 16.19 53.16
CA SER A 515 -40.49 17.29 52.85
C SER A 515 -41.04 18.37 51.90
N GLY A 516 -42.09 18.09 51.14
CA GLY A 516 -42.59 18.96 50.06
C GLY A 516 -41.77 18.90 48.76
N GLY A 517 -40.93 17.87 48.60
CA GLY A 517 -39.96 17.72 47.51
C GLY A 517 -38.62 17.20 47.97
#